data_AF-A0A7J3VPM9-F1
#
_entry.id   AF-A0A7J3VPM9-F1
#
_cell.length_a   1.000
_cell.length_b   1.000
_cell.length_c   1.000
_cell.angle_alpha   90.00
_cell.angle_beta   90.00
_cell.angle_gamma   90.00
#
_symmetry.space_group_name_H-M   'P 1'
#
loop_
_entity.id
_entity.type
_entity.pdbx_description
1 polymer ?
#
loop_
_entity_poly.entity_id
_entity_poly.type
_entity_poly.pdbx_seq_one_letter_code
_entity_poly.pdbx_strand_id
1 'polypeptide(L)'
;MKRQPLLLVLVPAVVIGAVIMVTYLALYATHSTHDEVRSNVESYTPGYMGEGNFSIDSMSRFARYIVIGTIADTTSRSYLLFDKVEEYHNGIVVNIDSELTGTYNNDKRIYFVGPSTNWVKSGDKVLVFLADKEPDSVWGNNYYIIGGLYGLFKVINDKVYGEILPEGLPLSDAIKIIEEARANRIKDISLNAKYIVIGRISDIVREDPYSDTHIKVDVEKELTGNYNEERITLLIDEKVLKHWGEGRVGERYLFFVRDDTKRGDDDNNSDGSSNTNYSVGKSGVYYINDDGIARGREFPEGISIDELKAKIIKFRRGE
;
A
#
# COMPACT_ATOMS: atom_id res chain seq x y z
N MET A 1 18.01 49.51 62.65
CA MET A 1 17.25 48.34 62.17
C MET A 1 18.19 47.44 61.37
N LYS A 2 18.41 46.20 61.83
CA LYS A 2 19.29 45.22 61.17
C LYS A 2 18.64 44.80 59.85
N ARG A 3 19.31 45.07 58.72
CA ARG A 3 18.91 44.51 57.41
C ARG A 3 19.20 43.01 57.46
N GLN A 4 18.16 42.19 57.57
CA GLN A 4 18.31 40.76 57.31
C GLN A 4 18.78 40.59 55.85
N PRO A 5 19.77 39.74 55.58
CA PRO A 5 20.34 39.64 54.26
C PRO A 5 19.31 38.98 53.34
N LEU A 6 18.98 39.68 52.25
CA LEU A 6 18.10 39.26 51.15
C LEU A 6 18.40 37.83 50.64
N LEU A 7 19.64 37.36 50.85
CA LEU A 7 20.11 36.01 50.56
C LEU A 7 19.33 34.90 51.28
N LEU A 8 18.80 35.15 52.49
CA LEU A 8 18.06 34.16 53.26
C LEU A 8 16.65 33.86 52.70
N VAL A 9 16.13 34.74 51.84
CA VAL A 9 14.79 34.58 51.23
C VAL A 9 14.89 34.05 49.79
N LEU A 10 15.96 34.40 49.06
CA LEU A 10 16.14 33.99 47.67
C LEU A 10 16.53 32.52 47.53
N VAL A 11 17.36 31.98 48.43
CA VAL A 11 17.80 30.58 48.34
C VAL A 11 16.64 29.59 48.53
N PRO A 12 15.75 29.73 49.52
CA PRO A 12 14.59 28.85 49.65
C PRO A 12 13.65 28.94 48.44
N ALA A 13 13.44 30.13 47.86
CA ALA A 13 12.55 30.32 46.73
C ALA A 13 13.06 29.60 45.46
N VAL A 14 14.38 29.66 45.21
CA VAL A 14 15.00 28.94 44.07
C VAL A 14 14.95 27.43 44.29
N VAL A 15 15.19 26.96 45.52
CA VAL A 15 15.10 25.53 45.85
C VAL A 15 13.67 25.01 45.70
N ILE A 16 12.67 25.75 46.17
CA ILE A 16 11.25 25.40 46.00
C ILE A 16 10.88 25.37 44.52
N GLY A 17 11.31 26.36 43.73
CA GLY A 17 11.08 26.39 42.28
C GLY A 17 11.70 25.18 41.56
N ALA A 18 12.92 24.80 41.92
CA ALA A 18 13.58 23.62 41.36
C ALA A 18 12.88 22.32 41.75
N VAL A 19 12.43 22.18 43.01
CA VAL A 19 11.69 20.99 43.47
C VAL A 19 10.34 20.87 42.76
N ILE A 20 9.61 21.97 42.56
CA ILE A 20 8.36 21.98 41.80
C ILE A 20 8.61 21.59 40.35
N MET A 21 9.66 22.10 39.72
CA MET A 21 9.99 21.76 38.32
C MET A 21 10.38 20.28 38.18
N VAL A 22 11.15 19.73 39.11
CA VAL A 22 11.55 18.31 39.10
C VAL A 22 10.36 17.40 39.38
N THR A 23 9.47 17.77 40.30
CA THR A 23 8.24 17.00 40.55
C THR A 23 7.26 17.09 39.38
N TYR A 24 7.14 18.24 38.73
CA TYR A 24 6.34 18.39 37.50
C TYR A 24 6.90 17.54 36.36
N LEU A 25 8.22 17.53 36.15
CA LEU A 25 8.88 16.67 35.17
C LEU A 25 8.74 15.18 35.49
N ALA A 26 8.82 14.80 36.77
CA ALA A 26 8.60 13.41 37.20
C ALA A 26 7.13 12.98 37.04
N LEU A 27 6.17 13.87 37.29
CA LEU A 27 4.74 13.65 37.02
C LEU A 27 4.46 13.54 35.52
N TYR A 28 5.13 14.34 34.68
CA TYR A 28 5.03 14.26 33.22
C TYR A 28 5.64 12.95 32.68
N ALA A 29 6.76 12.51 33.25
CA ALA A 29 7.40 11.24 32.90
C ALA A 29 6.61 10.01 33.40
N THR A 30 5.78 10.16 34.43
CA THR A 30 4.88 9.09 34.92
C THR A 30 3.50 9.12 34.28
N HIS A 31 3.04 10.26 33.74
CA HIS A 31 1.82 10.34 32.92
C HIS A 31 2.06 10.03 31.44
N SER A 32 3.31 9.78 31.02
CA SER A 32 3.61 9.25 29.67
C SER A 32 3.61 7.73 29.60
N THR A 33 3.17 7.01 30.63
CA THR A 33 2.63 5.67 30.42
C THR A 33 1.25 5.85 29.81
N HIS A 34 1.24 6.22 28.53
CA HIS A 34 0.13 5.87 27.68
C HIS A 34 -0.09 4.37 27.87
N ASP A 35 -1.28 4.03 28.37
CA ASP A 35 -1.85 2.72 28.14
C ASP A 35 -1.59 2.40 26.67
N GLU A 36 -0.66 1.47 26.44
CA GLU A 36 -0.58 0.72 25.21
C GLU A 36 -1.91 -0.04 25.09
N VAL A 37 -2.96 0.66 24.65
CA VAL A 37 -3.91 0.06 23.74
C VAL A 37 -3.08 -0.23 22.50
N ARG A 38 -2.33 -1.35 22.55
CA ARG A 38 -1.91 -2.07 21.37
C ARG A 38 -3.19 -2.42 20.65
N SER A 39 -3.63 -1.49 19.81
CA SER A 39 -4.47 -1.84 18.69
C SER A 39 -3.60 -2.81 17.89
N ASN A 40 -3.91 -4.10 18.01
CA ASN A 40 -3.38 -5.16 17.15
C ASN A 40 -3.94 -5.01 15.72
N VAL A 41 -4.07 -3.77 15.24
CA VAL A 41 -4.24 -3.49 13.83
C VAL A 41 -2.83 -3.59 13.29
N GLU A 42 -2.45 -4.78 12.83
CA GLU A 42 -1.36 -4.92 11.89
C GLU A 42 -1.54 -3.86 10.82
N SER A 43 -0.62 -2.92 10.76
CA SER A 43 -0.59 -1.85 9.77
C SER A 43 -0.71 -2.48 8.37
N TYR A 44 -1.86 -2.32 7.71
CA TYR A 44 -2.19 -2.87 6.38
C TYR A 44 -1.42 -2.20 5.22
N THR A 45 -0.37 -1.47 5.55
CA THR A 45 0.65 -0.95 4.65
C THR A 45 1.53 -2.12 4.20
N PRO A 46 1.95 -2.22 2.93
CA PRO A 46 3.30 -2.71 2.67
C PRO A 46 4.20 -1.79 3.49
N GLY A 47 4.69 -2.28 4.63
CA GLY A 47 5.12 -1.51 5.79
C GLY A 47 6.12 -0.42 5.44
N TYR A 48 5.66 0.78 5.08
CA TYR A 48 6.49 1.80 4.45
C TYR A 48 7.20 1.22 3.19
N MET A 49 7.59 2.05 2.23
CA MET A 49 8.93 1.79 1.69
C MET A 49 9.89 2.20 2.81
N GLY A 50 10.00 1.36 3.83
CA GLY A 50 10.93 1.57 4.93
C GLY A 50 12.31 1.55 4.30
N GLU A 51 12.97 2.71 4.25
CA GLU A 51 14.39 2.89 3.91
C GLU A 51 14.94 1.80 2.97
N GLY A 52 14.38 1.68 1.76
CA GLY A 52 14.54 0.44 1.00
C GLY A 52 14.16 0.54 -0.46
N ASN A 53 15.08 1.09 -1.27
CA ASN A 53 15.15 0.98 -2.73
C ASN A 53 13.98 1.58 -3.54
N PHE A 54 13.91 2.92 -3.56
CA PHE A 54 13.07 3.69 -4.46
C PHE A 54 13.68 3.71 -5.88
N SER A 55 13.52 2.65 -6.65
CA SER A 55 13.84 2.63 -8.08
C SER A 55 12.57 2.75 -8.93
N ILE A 56 12.70 3.21 -10.19
CA ILE A 56 11.57 3.18 -11.13
C ILE A 56 10.99 1.76 -11.23
N ASP A 57 11.84 0.74 -11.30
CA ASP A 57 11.42 -0.67 -11.32
C ASP A 57 10.56 -1.03 -10.10
N SER A 58 11.07 -0.78 -8.88
CA SER A 58 10.36 -1.10 -7.63
C SER A 58 9.02 -0.35 -7.55
N MET A 59 9.02 0.96 -7.81
CA MET A 59 7.78 1.76 -7.79
C MET A 59 6.78 1.29 -8.85
N SER A 60 7.25 0.91 -10.04
CA SER A 60 6.39 0.36 -11.11
C SER A 60 5.71 -0.94 -10.70
N ARG A 61 6.38 -1.76 -9.89
CA ARG A 61 5.82 -3.01 -9.35
C ARG A 61 4.73 -2.76 -8.31
N PHE A 62 4.68 -1.61 -7.64
CA PHE A 62 3.70 -1.35 -6.58
C PHE A 62 2.66 -0.30 -6.92
N ALA A 63 2.95 0.54 -7.91
CA ALA A 63 2.04 1.57 -8.39
C ALA A 63 0.67 1.02 -8.75
N ARG A 64 -0.34 1.75 -8.32
CA ARG A 64 -1.70 1.56 -8.78
C ARG A 64 -1.89 2.30 -10.09
N TYR A 65 -1.41 3.55 -10.15
CA TYR A 65 -1.46 4.39 -11.35
C TYR A 65 -0.06 4.90 -11.66
N ILE A 66 0.27 4.96 -12.95
CA ILE A 66 1.51 5.54 -13.44
C ILE A 66 1.13 6.49 -14.57
N VAL A 67 1.24 7.78 -14.30
CA VAL A 67 0.68 8.83 -15.14
C VAL A 67 1.80 9.68 -15.72
N ILE A 68 1.75 9.92 -17.02
CA ILE A 68 2.47 11.00 -17.67
C ILE A 68 1.47 12.11 -17.95
N GLY A 69 1.79 13.34 -17.54
CA GLY A 69 0.87 14.46 -17.73
C GLY A 69 1.51 15.81 -17.53
N THR A 70 0.69 16.85 -17.60
CA THR A 70 1.11 18.24 -17.38
C THR A 70 0.45 18.77 -16.11
N ILE A 71 1.23 19.39 -15.21
CA ILE A 71 0.69 20.02 -14.01
C ILE A 71 -0.21 21.18 -14.41
N ALA A 72 -1.49 21.08 -14.06
CA ALA A 72 -2.45 22.15 -14.26
C ALA A 72 -2.34 23.19 -13.14
N ASP A 73 -2.21 22.75 -11.89
CA ASP A 73 -2.20 23.62 -10.72
C ASP A 73 -1.44 22.99 -9.54
N THR A 74 -0.90 23.85 -8.68
CA THR A 74 -0.23 23.50 -7.43
C THR A 74 -0.81 24.33 -6.29
N THR A 75 -1.44 23.69 -5.31
CA THR A 75 -2.03 24.35 -4.13
C THR A 75 -1.24 24.00 -2.88
N SER A 76 -0.90 24.97 -2.04
CA SER A 76 -0.34 24.67 -0.70
C SER A 76 -1.46 24.40 0.31
N ARG A 77 -1.29 23.35 1.11
CA ARG A 77 -2.16 22.95 2.23
C ARG A 77 -1.30 22.71 3.47
N SER A 78 -1.81 23.01 4.66
CA SER A 78 -1.20 22.56 5.91
C SER A 78 -2.11 21.56 6.60
N TYR A 79 -1.52 20.56 7.23
CA TYR A 79 -2.20 19.57 8.07
C TYR A 79 -1.62 19.67 9.48
N LEU A 80 -2.47 19.67 10.49
CA LEU A 80 -2.04 19.64 11.88
C LEU A 80 -1.79 18.18 12.26
N LEU A 81 -0.54 17.82 12.53
CA LEU A 81 -0.16 16.44 12.85
C LEU A 81 -0.58 16.10 14.28
N PHE A 82 0.00 16.78 15.26
CA PHE A 82 -0.30 16.71 16.70
C PHE A 82 0.23 17.99 17.38
N ASP A 83 -0.35 18.40 18.52
CA ASP A 83 0.16 19.47 19.40
C ASP A 83 0.79 20.70 18.69
N LYS A 84 -0.01 21.42 17.91
CA LYS A 84 0.37 22.68 17.21
C LYS A 84 1.51 22.53 16.18
N VAL A 85 1.89 21.31 15.78
CA VAL A 85 2.81 21.09 14.67
C VAL A 85 2.01 21.01 13.37
N GLU A 86 2.22 22.00 12.49
CA GLU A 86 1.69 22.00 11.13
C GLU A 86 2.73 21.43 10.16
N GLU A 87 2.34 20.45 9.35
CA GLU A 87 3.11 20.03 8.19
C GLU A 87 2.49 20.59 6.91
N TYR A 88 3.34 21.13 6.04
CA TYR A 88 2.93 21.73 4.77
C TYR A 88 3.06 20.73 3.64
N HIS A 89 1.93 20.49 2.97
CA HIS A 89 1.84 19.64 1.80
C HIS A 89 1.36 20.43 0.61
N ASN A 90 1.78 20.03 -0.57
CA ASN A 90 1.27 20.62 -1.80
C ASN A 90 0.33 19.61 -2.48
N GLY A 91 -0.87 20.08 -2.80
CA GLY A 91 -1.76 19.45 -3.74
C GLY A 91 -1.31 19.74 -5.17
N ILE A 92 -1.26 18.72 -6.01
CA ILE A 92 -0.95 18.83 -7.44
C ILE A 92 -2.16 18.33 -8.22
N VAL A 93 -2.60 19.11 -9.19
CA VAL A 93 -3.52 18.67 -10.24
C VAL A 93 -2.70 18.39 -11.50
N VAL A 94 -2.78 17.16 -12.02
CA VAL A 94 -2.14 16.77 -13.28
C VAL A 94 -3.21 16.51 -14.33
N ASN A 95 -3.11 17.19 -15.48
CA ASN A 95 -3.82 16.79 -16.69
C ASN A 95 -3.10 15.59 -17.30
N ILE A 96 -3.81 14.48 -17.48
CA ILE A 96 -3.24 13.21 -17.92
C ILE A 96 -3.08 13.21 -19.45
N ASP A 97 -1.84 13.04 -19.91
CA ASP A 97 -1.51 12.84 -21.33
C ASP A 97 -1.52 11.35 -21.67
N SER A 98 -0.99 10.51 -20.77
CA SER A 98 -0.94 9.06 -20.89
C SER A 98 -1.00 8.39 -19.52
N GLU A 99 -1.64 7.23 -19.45
CA GLU A 99 -1.72 6.41 -18.26
C GLU A 99 -1.21 5.01 -18.58
N LEU A 100 -0.13 4.60 -17.91
CA LEU A 100 0.66 3.44 -18.29
C LEU A 100 0.21 2.14 -17.61
N THR A 101 -0.77 2.19 -16.70
CA THR A 101 -1.29 1.01 -16.01
C THR A 101 -2.56 0.45 -16.63
N GLY A 102 -3.34 1.26 -17.36
CA GLY A 102 -4.64 0.89 -17.91
C GLY A 102 -5.75 0.85 -16.87
N THR A 103 -5.52 1.38 -15.67
CA THR A 103 -6.45 1.26 -14.53
C THR A 103 -7.14 2.55 -14.13
N TYR A 104 -6.68 3.69 -14.66
CA TYR A 104 -7.29 4.97 -14.35
C TYR A 104 -8.49 5.23 -15.27
N ASN A 105 -9.68 5.28 -14.69
CA ASN A 105 -10.92 5.47 -15.44
C ASN A 105 -11.06 6.90 -15.96
N ASN A 106 -10.84 7.10 -17.27
CA ASN A 106 -11.31 8.17 -18.18
C ASN A 106 -11.28 9.64 -17.76
N ASP A 107 -10.95 9.99 -16.52
CA ASP A 107 -10.80 11.35 -16.08
C ASP A 107 -9.45 11.85 -16.60
N LYS A 108 -9.46 12.94 -17.37
CA LYS A 108 -8.21 13.52 -17.90
C LYS A 108 -7.43 14.29 -16.84
N ARG A 109 -7.80 14.14 -15.56
CA ARG A 109 -7.27 14.90 -14.44
C ARG A 109 -7.16 14.04 -13.21
N ILE A 110 -6.02 14.11 -12.54
CA ILE A 110 -5.81 13.50 -11.23
C ILE A 110 -5.32 14.55 -10.24
N TYR A 111 -5.86 14.51 -9.03
CA TYR A 111 -5.44 15.35 -7.91
C TYR A 111 -4.87 14.49 -6.79
N PHE A 112 -3.64 14.80 -6.37
CA PHE A 112 -2.97 14.13 -5.25
C PHE A 112 -2.25 15.15 -4.38
N VAL A 113 -2.00 14.77 -3.13
CA VAL A 113 -1.27 15.60 -2.16
C VAL A 113 0.03 14.88 -1.81
N GLY A 114 1.14 15.61 -1.79
CA GLY A 114 2.46 15.06 -1.48
C GLY A 114 3.33 16.00 -0.65
N PRO A 115 4.44 15.49 -0.10
CA PRO A 115 5.45 16.30 0.58
C PRO A 115 6.04 17.35 -0.38
N SER A 116 6.51 18.48 0.16
CA SER A 116 7.05 19.67 -0.53
C SER A 116 7.43 19.47 -2.00
N THR A 117 6.50 19.80 -2.91
CA THR A 117 6.68 19.67 -4.36
C THR A 117 7.15 20.96 -5.04
N ASN A 118 7.84 21.84 -4.30
CA ASN A 118 8.19 23.21 -4.75
C ASN A 118 9.10 23.26 -6.00
N TRP A 119 9.65 22.12 -6.42
CA TRP A 119 10.52 21.98 -7.58
C TRP A 119 9.76 21.70 -8.90
N VAL A 120 8.46 21.40 -8.81
CA VAL A 120 7.54 21.35 -9.96
C VAL A 120 6.55 22.50 -9.92
N LYS A 121 6.11 22.97 -11.09
CA LYS A 121 5.22 24.13 -11.25
C LYS A 121 4.13 23.84 -12.28
N SER A 122 3.05 24.63 -12.26
CA SER A 122 2.05 24.63 -13.33
C SER A 122 2.72 24.79 -14.70
N GLY A 123 2.30 23.95 -15.66
CA GLY A 123 2.88 23.83 -16.99
C GLY A 123 4.01 22.80 -17.12
N ASP A 124 4.57 22.30 -16.02
CA ASP A 124 5.59 21.25 -16.09
C ASP A 124 5.00 19.90 -16.51
N LYS A 125 5.69 19.19 -17.39
CA LYS A 125 5.41 17.80 -17.70
C LYS A 125 6.01 16.89 -16.64
N VAL A 126 5.26 15.88 -16.20
CA VAL A 126 5.65 14.98 -15.11
C VAL A 126 5.34 13.52 -15.42
N LEU A 127 6.11 12.63 -14.81
CA LEU A 127 5.81 11.21 -14.63
C LEU A 127 5.58 10.98 -13.13
N VAL A 128 4.45 10.38 -12.76
CA VAL A 128 4.10 10.19 -11.34
C VAL A 128 3.58 8.79 -11.07
N PHE A 129 4.04 8.22 -9.96
CA PHE A 129 3.66 6.90 -9.43
C PHE A 129 2.73 7.08 -8.24
N LEU A 130 1.50 6.58 -8.36
CA LEU A 130 0.43 6.83 -7.40
C LEU A 130 -0.18 5.54 -6.88
N ALA A 131 -0.71 5.61 -5.67
CA ALA A 131 -1.54 4.59 -5.04
C ALA A 131 -2.83 5.21 -4.49
N ASP A 132 -3.87 4.39 -4.33
CA ASP A 132 -5.12 4.79 -3.68
C ASP A 132 -4.86 5.18 -2.23
N LYS A 133 -5.53 6.22 -1.73
CA LYS A 133 -5.43 6.58 -0.31
C LYS A 133 -5.93 5.44 0.58
N GLU A 134 -5.15 5.11 1.60
CA GLU A 134 -5.53 4.16 2.63
C GLU A 134 -6.60 4.78 3.56
N PRO A 135 -7.62 4.03 4.02
CA PRO A 135 -8.74 4.56 4.80
C PRO A 135 -8.35 5.31 6.07
N ASP A 136 -7.25 4.91 6.69
CA ASP A 136 -6.66 5.41 7.93
C ASP A 136 -5.50 6.39 7.69
N SER A 137 -5.08 6.60 6.44
CA SER A 137 -3.99 7.52 6.13
C SER A 137 -4.45 8.96 6.30
N VAL A 138 -3.67 9.73 7.05
CA VAL A 138 -3.80 11.19 7.11
C VAL A 138 -3.21 11.87 5.86
N TRP A 139 -2.43 11.12 5.06
CA TRP A 139 -1.70 11.61 3.90
C TRP A 139 -2.49 11.42 2.60
N GLY A 140 -2.33 12.35 1.65
CA GLY A 140 -3.00 12.27 0.36
C GLY A 140 -4.49 12.66 0.41
N ASN A 141 -5.10 12.81 -0.76
CA ASN A 141 -6.55 13.03 -0.89
C ASN A 141 -7.27 11.76 -1.34
N ASN A 142 -7.50 11.54 -2.63
CA ASN A 142 -7.93 10.22 -3.11
C ASN A 142 -6.73 9.33 -3.44
N TYR A 143 -5.56 9.95 -3.60
CA TYR A 143 -4.31 9.31 -4.00
C TYR A 143 -3.14 9.89 -3.21
N TYR A 144 -2.07 9.11 -3.08
CA TYR A 144 -0.77 9.55 -2.57
C TYR A 144 0.37 9.14 -3.52
N ILE A 145 1.48 9.86 -3.43
CA ILE A 145 2.69 9.59 -4.22
C ILE A 145 3.47 8.46 -3.58
N ILE A 146 3.75 7.40 -4.35
CA ILE A 146 4.54 6.28 -3.86
C ILE A 146 5.95 6.74 -3.52
N GLY A 147 6.38 6.45 -2.30
CA GLY A 147 7.67 6.92 -1.80
C GLY A 147 7.78 8.42 -1.61
N GLY A 148 6.65 9.15 -1.51
CA GLY A 148 6.68 10.59 -1.30
C GLY A 148 7.38 11.31 -2.46
N LEU A 149 8.49 12.01 -2.20
CA LEU A 149 9.22 12.75 -3.24
C LEU A 149 9.82 11.84 -4.33
N TYR A 150 10.08 10.57 -4.02
CA TYR A 150 10.72 9.65 -4.97
C TYR A 150 9.81 9.23 -6.13
N GLY A 151 8.49 9.25 -5.95
CA GLY A 151 7.52 8.82 -6.97
C GLY A 151 7.05 9.93 -7.92
N LEU A 152 7.63 11.14 -7.83
CA LEU A 152 7.33 12.26 -8.72
C LEU A 152 8.58 12.64 -9.51
N PHE A 153 8.43 12.71 -10.83
CA PHE A 153 9.51 13.05 -11.76
C PHE A 153 9.07 14.17 -12.69
N LYS A 154 9.99 15.09 -13.00
CA LYS A 154 9.81 16.12 -14.02
C LYS A 154 10.38 15.66 -15.35
N VAL A 155 9.66 15.90 -16.44
CA VAL A 155 10.06 15.54 -17.80
C VAL A 155 10.50 16.80 -18.54
N ILE A 156 11.77 16.87 -18.93
CA ILE A 156 12.37 18.00 -19.66
C ILE A 156 13.12 17.42 -20.86
N ASN A 157 12.79 17.89 -22.08
CA ASN A 157 13.43 17.44 -23.32
C ASN A 157 13.48 15.91 -23.44
N ASP A 158 12.33 15.25 -23.19
CA ASP A 158 12.17 13.79 -23.20
C ASP A 158 13.10 13.02 -22.24
N LYS A 159 13.57 13.67 -21.17
CA LYS A 159 14.28 13.04 -20.06
C LYS A 159 13.53 13.24 -18.75
N VAL A 160 13.49 12.18 -17.95
CA VAL A 160 12.84 12.04 -16.66
C VAL A 160 13.85 12.33 -15.56
N TYR A 161 13.61 13.39 -14.78
CA TYR A 161 14.44 13.83 -13.67
C TYR A 161 13.68 13.72 -12.35
N GLY A 162 14.37 13.32 -11.29
CA GLY A 162 13.80 13.25 -9.94
C GLY A 162 14.88 12.95 -8.91
N GLU A 163 14.49 12.77 -7.66
CA GLU A 163 15.42 12.56 -6.54
C GLU A 163 16.38 11.38 -6.77
N ILE A 164 15.87 10.27 -7.33
CA ILE A 164 16.66 9.07 -7.66
C ILE A 164 17.29 9.09 -9.07
N LEU A 165 17.01 10.13 -9.86
CA LEU A 165 17.50 10.28 -11.25
C LEU A 165 18.00 11.71 -11.49
N PRO A 166 19.06 12.16 -10.79
CA PRO A 166 19.57 13.53 -10.91
C PRO A 166 20.15 13.83 -12.31
N GLU A 167 20.71 12.82 -12.98
CA GLU A 167 21.30 12.96 -14.32
C GLU A 167 20.27 12.88 -15.46
N GLY A 168 19.05 12.44 -15.12
CA GLY A 168 17.96 12.23 -16.05
C GLY A 168 18.05 10.89 -16.81
N LEU A 169 16.90 10.26 -17.03
CA LEU A 169 16.75 9.05 -17.82
C LEU A 169 15.88 9.35 -19.06
N PRO A 170 16.21 8.91 -20.28
CA PRO A 170 15.30 9.06 -21.41
C PRO A 170 13.92 8.51 -21.09
N LEU A 171 12.86 9.26 -21.43
CA LEU A 171 11.48 8.90 -21.11
C LEU A 171 11.09 7.54 -21.72
N SER A 172 11.59 7.23 -22.92
CA SER A 172 11.44 5.93 -23.56
C SER A 172 11.98 4.79 -22.71
N ASP A 173 13.16 4.99 -22.10
CA ASP A 173 13.82 3.97 -21.30
C ASP A 173 13.10 3.82 -19.95
N ALA A 174 12.64 4.92 -19.36
CA ALA A 174 11.79 4.89 -18.17
C ALA A 174 10.51 4.09 -18.42
N ILE A 175 9.81 4.33 -19.54
CA ILE A 175 8.62 3.58 -19.94
C ILE A 175 8.93 2.09 -20.11
N LYS A 176 10.05 1.76 -20.76
CA LYS A 176 10.46 0.36 -20.93
C LYS A 176 10.70 -0.33 -19.58
N ILE A 177 11.37 0.33 -18.64
CA ILE A 177 11.56 -0.20 -17.28
C ILE A 177 10.22 -0.40 -16.59
N ILE A 178 9.29 0.54 -16.73
CA ILE A 178 7.93 0.43 -16.17
C ILE A 178 7.21 -0.80 -16.73
N GLU A 179 7.21 -0.97 -18.06
CA GLU A 179 6.57 -2.10 -18.74
C GLU A 179 7.19 -3.44 -18.33
N GLU A 180 8.53 -3.52 -18.31
CA GLU A 180 9.26 -4.72 -17.88
C GLU A 180 9.01 -5.06 -16.41
N ALA A 181 9.04 -4.07 -15.52
CA ALA A 181 8.77 -4.25 -14.10
C ALA A 181 7.35 -4.78 -13.86
N ARG A 182 6.37 -4.25 -14.60
CA ARG A 182 4.98 -4.72 -14.55
C ARG A 182 4.83 -6.14 -15.10
N ALA A 183 5.46 -6.44 -16.24
CA ALA A 183 5.44 -7.80 -16.81
C ALA A 183 6.09 -8.83 -15.87
N ASN A 184 7.20 -8.45 -15.22
CA ASN A 184 7.93 -9.30 -14.27
C ASN A 184 7.24 -9.43 -12.92
N ARG A 185 6.26 -8.59 -12.58
CA ARG A 185 5.50 -8.74 -11.33
C ARG A 185 4.77 -10.08 -11.26
N ILE A 186 4.24 -10.59 -12.38
CA ILE A 186 3.67 -11.95 -12.45
C ILE A 186 4.71 -13.00 -12.08
N LYS A 187 5.93 -12.86 -12.59
CA LYS A 187 7.04 -13.76 -12.26
C LYS A 187 7.33 -13.71 -10.76
N ASP A 188 7.44 -12.53 -10.18
CA ASP A 188 7.72 -12.37 -8.74
C ASP A 188 6.63 -12.97 -7.85
N ILE A 189 5.35 -12.68 -8.14
CA ILE A 189 4.25 -13.24 -7.35
C ILE A 189 4.15 -14.76 -7.56
N SER A 190 4.46 -15.26 -8.76
CA SER A 190 4.47 -16.71 -9.05
C SER A 190 5.55 -17.44 -8.29
N LEU A 191 6.74 -16.87 -8.19
CA LEU A 191 7.88 -17.46 -7.49
C LEU A 191 7.68 -17.42 -5.97
N ASN A 192 7.07 -16.35 -5.45
CA ASN A 192 6.88 -16.15 -4.02
C ASN A 192 5.56 -16.74 -3.49
N ALA A 193 4.66 -17.22 -4.34
CA ALA A 193 3.43 -17.86 -3.90
C ALA A 193 3.70 -19.29 -3.41
N LYS A 194 3.15 -19.60 -2.24
CA LYS A 194 3.12 -20.95 -1.68
C LYS A 194 2.21 -21.86 -2.49
N TYR A 195 1.00 -21.39 -2.75
CA TYR A 195 0.01 -22.04 -3.60
C TYR A 195 -0.51 -21.08 -4.67
N ILE A 196 -0.90 -21.64 -5.81
CA ILE A 196 -1.55 -20.89 -6.87
C ILE A 196 -2.78 -21.68 -7.28
N VAL A 197 -3.94 -21.16 -6.90
CA VAL A 197 -5.22 -21.87 -6.94
C VAL A 197 -6.16 -21.17 -7.92
N ILE A 198 -6.77 -21.94 -8.80
CA ILE A 198 -7.94 -21.53 -9.58
C ILE A 198 -9.15 -22.21 -8.94
N GLY A 199 -10.17 -21.44 -8.61
CA GLY A 199 -11.35 -21.98 -7.96
C GLY A 199 -12.53 -21.03 -7.99
N ARG A 200 -13.65 -21.49 -7.43
CA ARG A 200 -14.88 -20.71 -7.29
C ARG A 200 -15.15 -20.39 -5.84
N ILE A 201 -15.56 -19.15 -5.57
CA ILE A 201 -15.99 -18.76 -4.22
C ILE A 201 -17.23 -19.58 -3.88
N SER A 202 -17.16 -20.43 -2.85
CA SER A 202 -18.29 -21.23 -2.38
C SER A 202 -18.96 -20.64 -1.15
N ASP A 203 -18.24 -19.83 -0.38
CA ASP A 203 -18.76 -19.18 0.83
C ASP A 203 -18.01 -17.88 1.11
N ILE A 204 -18.69 -16.91 1.73
CA ILE A 204 -18.13 -15.63 2.17
C ILE A 204 -18.60 -15.39 3.60
N VAL A 205 -17.67 -15.51 4.54
CA VAL A 205 -17.91 -15.31 5.97
C VAL A 205 -17.33 -13.97 6.39
N ARG A 206 -18.20 -13.11 6.96
CA ARG A 206 -17.82 -11.85 7.58
C ARG A 206 -18.03 -11.98 9.09
N GLU A 207 -16.94 -12.01 9.84
CA GLU A 207 -17.02 -12.06 11.30
C GLU A 207 -17.40 -10.68 11.88
N ASP A 208 -16.95 -9.58 11.27
CA ASP A 208 -17.29 -8.20 11.63
C ASP A 208 -17.04 -7.23 10.44
N PRO A 209 -17.76 -6.11 10.26
CA PRO A 209 -17.44 -5.05 9.30
C PRO A 209 -16.01 -4.49 9.29
N TYR A 210 -15.24 -4.70 10.37
CA TYR A 210 -13.86 -4.23 10.49
C TYR A 210 -12.82 -5.35 10.35
N SER A 211 -13.24 -6.60 10.13
CA SER A 211 -12.33 -7.73 9.94
C SER A 211 -12.16 -8.12 8.48
N ASP A 212 -11.02 -8.74 8.17
CA ASP A 212 -10.76 -9.32 6.86
C ASP A 212 -11.82 -10.37 6.51
N THR A 213 -12.20 -10.42 5.24
CA THR A 213 -13.24 -11.35 4.78
C THR A 213 -12.63 -12.74 4.60
N HIS A 214 -13.25 -13.73 5.22
CA HIS A 214 -12.90 -15.13 5.00
C HIS A 214 -13.72 -15.65 3.83
N ILE A 215 -13.07 -16.02 2.74
CA ILE A 215 -13.73 -16.68 1.62
C ILE A 215 -13.35 -18.15 1.59
N LYS A 216 -14.32 -19.02 1.35
CA LYS A 216 -14.05 -20.41 0.99
C LYS A 216 -14.07 -20.53 -0.52
N VAL A 217 -13.08 -21.23 -1.06
CA VAL A 217 -12.90 -21.42 -2.49
C VAL A 217 -12.84 -22.91 -2.77
N ASP A 218 -13.78 -23.41 -3.58
CA ASP A 218 -13.73 -24.76 -4.11
C ASP A 218 -12.67 -24.79 -5.22
N VAL A 219 -11.64 -25.63 -5.04
CA VAL A 219 -10.45 -25.69 -5.87
C VAL A 219 -10.73 -26.47 -7.14
N GLU A 220 -10.66 -25.80 -8.29
CA GLU A 220 -10.75 -26.45 -9.60
C GLU A 220 -9.37 -26.91 -10.11
N LYS A 221 -8.33 -26.11 -9.82
CA LYS A 221 -6.96 -26.39 -10.26
C LYS A 221 -5.93 -25.77 -9.33
N GLU A 222 -4.87 -26.52 -9.08
CA GLU A 222 -3.69 -26.06 -8.34
C GLU A 222 -2.47 -26.14 -9.27
N LEU A 223 -1.65 -25.09 -9.28
CA LEU A 223 -0.56 -24.90 -10.25
C LEU A 223 0.85 -25.10 -9.67
N THR A 224 1.00 -25.28 -8.36
CA THR A 224 2.30 -25.43 -7.69
C THR A 224 2.70 -26.88 -7.40
N GLY A 225 1.74 -27.80 -7.39
CA GLY A 225 1.89 -29.19 -6.95
C GLY A 225 1.82 -29.39 -5.43
N ASN A 226 1.58 -28.32 -4.65
CA ASN A 226 1.79 -28.33 -3.20
C ASN A 226 0.50 -28.33 -2.37
N TYR A 227 -0.67 -28.24 -3.01
CA TYR A 227 -1.96 -28.27 -2.31
C TYR A 227 -2.90 -29.28 -2.97
N ASN A 228 -3.58 -30.09 -2.16
CA ASN A 228 -4.31 -31.28 -2.61
C ASN A 228 -5.74 -31.39 -2.06
N GLU A 229 -6.19 -30.43 -1.26
CA GLU A 229 -7.56 -30.42 -0.75
C GLU A 229 -8.52 -29.79 -1.78
N GLU A 230 -9.80 -30.17 -1.69
CA GLU A 230 -10.84 -29.70 -2.61
C GLU A 230 -11.30 -28.27 -2.31
N ARG A 231 -10.97 -27.72 -1.13
CA ARG A 231 -11.43 -26.41 -0.69
C ARG A 231 -10.39 -25.71 0.18
N ILE A 232 -10.13 -24.45 -0.14
CA ILE A 232 -9.22 -23.57 0.59
C ILE A 232 -9.98 -22.40 1.23
N THR A 233 -9.60 -22.01 2.46
CA THR A 233 -10.12 -20.81 3.13
C THR A 233 -9.10 -19.69 3.03
N LEU A 234 -9.46 -18.58 2.41
CA LEU A 234 -8.60 -17.44 2.15
C LEU A 234 -9.04 -16.23 2.98
N LEU A 235 -8.06 -15.56 3.58
CA LEU A 235 -8.19 -14.25 4.19
C LEU A 235 -7.89 -13.19 3.14
N ILE A 236 -8.89 -12.39 2.77
CA ILE A 236 -8.77 -11.37 1.72
C ILE A 236 -9.65 -10.16 2.02
N ASP A 237 -9.15 -8.96 1.70
CA ASP A 237 -9.96 -7.74 1.71
C ASP A 237 -11.00 -7.82 0.58
N GLU A 238 -12.29 -7.71 0.93
CA GLU A 238 -13.40 -7.75 -0.01
C GLU A 238 -13.27 -6.72 -1.15
N LYS A 239 -12.64 -5.56 -0.87
CA LYS A 239 -12.39 -4.54 -1.89
C LYS A 239 -11.51 -5.07 -3.02
N VAL A 240 -10.60 -6.01 -2.74
CA VAL A 240 -9.73 -6.64 -3.76
C VAL A 240 -10.56 -7.50 -4.71
N LEU A 241 -11.53 -8.27 -4.17
CA LEU A 241 -12.42 -9.10 -4.98
C LEU A 241 -13.36 -8.25 -5.84
N LYS A 242 -14.00 -7.25 -5.22
CA LYS A 242 -14.92 -6.29 -5.87
C LYS A 242 -14.27 -5.38 -6.89
N HIS A 243 -12.95 -5.29 -6.84
CA HIS A 243 -12.20 -4.50 -7.80
C HIS A 243 -12.08 -5.22 -9.16
N TRP A 244 -11.92 -6.54 -9.16
CA TRP A 244 -11.72 -7.33 -10.38
C TRP A 244 -12.99 -8.07 -10.84
N GLY A 245 -13.89 -8.40 -9.92
CA GLY A 245 -15.21 -9.00 -10.16
C GLY A 245 -16.25 -8.41 -9.21
N GLU A 246 -17.38 -9.09 -8.99
CA GLU A 246 -18.40 -8.63 -8.03
C GLU A 246 -18.10 -9.05 -6.58
N GLY A 247 -17.16 -9.98 -6.38
CA GLY A 247 -16.80 -10.57 -5.10
C GLY A 247 -17.93 -11.42 -4.52
N ARG A 248 -18.57 -12.26 -5.34
CA ARG A 248 -19.76 -13.04 -4.97
C ARG A 248 -19.53 -14.55 -5.05
N VAL A 249 -20.34 -15.30 -4.30
CA VAL A 249 -20.39 -16.76 -4.39
C VAL A 249 -20.69 -17.19 -5.83
N GLY A 250 -19.96 -18.19 -6.32
CA GLY A 250 -20.03 -18.74 -7.67
C GLY A 250 -19.00 -18.13 -8.64
N GLU A 251 -18.47 -16.95 -8.34
CA GLU A 251 -17.46 -16.31 -9.17
C GLU A 251 -16.13 -17.05 -9.11
N ARG A 252 -15.45 -17.07 -10.26
CA ARG A 252 -14.24 -17.83 -10.48
C ARG A 252 -13.03 -16.91 -10.45
N TYR A 253 -11.98 -17.34 -9.77
CA TYR A 253 -10.77 -16.54 -9.57
C TYR A 253 -9.52 -17.41 -9.64
N LEU A 254 -8.39 -16.77 -9.94
CA LEU A 254 -7.04 -17.27 -9.68
C LEU A 254 -6.43 -16.49 -8.51
N PHE A 255 -5.93 -17.21 -7.52
CA PHE A 255 -5.32 -16.69 -6.29
C PHE A 255 -3.85 -17.12 -6.18
N PHE A 256 -2.97 -16.16 -5.93
CA PHE A 256 -1.58 -16.40 -5.49
C PHE A 256 -1.53 -16.29 -3.96
N VAL A 257 -1.41 -17.43 -3.30
CA VAL A 257 -1.48 -17.55 -1.84
C VAL A 257 -0.08 -17.44 -1.26
N ARG A 258 0.14 -16.52 -0.32
CA ARG A 258 1.50 -16.15 0.14
C ARG A 258 1.94 -16.76 1.46
N ASP A 259 1.04 -17.16 2.35
CA ASP A 259 1.43 -17.81 3.62
C ASP A 259 0.25 -18.47 4.35
N ASP A 260 0.58 -19.32 5.32
CA ASP A 260 -0.35 -19.87 6.30
C ASP A 260 -0.42 -18.90 7.49
N THR A 261 -1.32 -17.91 7.46
CA THR A 261 -1.68 -17.22 8.69
C THR A 261 -2.56 -18.18 9.50
N LYS A 262 -1.92 -19.08 10.25
CA LYS A 262 -2.56 -19.70 11.41
C LYS A 262 -2.84 -18.57 12.41
N ARG A 263 -4.00 -17.92 12.28
CA ARG A 263 -4.60 -17.26 13.43
C ARG A 263 -4.88 -18.41 14.40
N GLY A 264 -4.02 -18.53 15.42
CA GLY A 264 -4.31 -19.42 16.53
C GLY A 264 -5.59 -18.91 17.16
N ASP A 265 -6.67 -19.64 16.99
CA ASP A 265 -7.80 -19.53 17.90
C ASP A 265 -7.26 -19.94 19.27
N ASP A 266 -6.87 -18.94 20.07
CA ASP A 266 -7.01 -19.01 21.52
C ASP A 266 -8.52 -19.09 21.80
N ASP A 267 -9.11 -20.25 21.56
CA ASP A 267 -10.37 -20.59 22.19
C ASP A 267 -10.49 -22.09 22.36
N ASN A 268 -10.67 -22.45 23.62
CA ASN A 268 -10.95 -23.79 24.12
C ASN A 268 -12.31 -24.30 23.59
N ASN A 269 -12.43 -24.58 22.30
CA ASN A 269 -13.54 -25.35 21.77
C ASN A 269 -13.02 -26.56 21.02
N SER A 270 -13.19 -27.69 21.70
CA SER A 270 -13.09 -29.05 21.21
C SER A 270 -14.09 -29.28 20.08
N ASP A 271 -13.71 -28.96 18.85
CA ASP A 271 -14.12 -29.72 17.67
C ASP A 271 -13.01 -29.66 16.62
N GLY A 272 -12.51 -30.82 16.21
CA GLY A 272 -11.23 -31.01 15.54
C GLY A 272 -11.16 -30.56 14.07
N SER A 273 -11.60 -29.34 13.75
CA SER A 273 -11.35 -28.71 12.44
C SER A 273 -10.31 -27.61 12.61
N SER A 274 -9.04 -27.93 12.35
CA SER A 274 -8.01 -26.91 12.22
C SER A 274 -8.27 -26.10 10.95
N ASN A 275 -9.11 -25.06 11.04
CA ASN A 275 -9.35 -24.14 9.93
C ASN A 275 -8.07 -23.33 9.69
N THR A 276 -7.19 -23.84 8.83
CA THR A 276 -6.00 -23.11 8.40
C THR A 276 -6.44 -22.02 7.44
N ASN A 277 -6.31 -20.77 7.87
CA ASN A 277 -6.58 -19.61 7.03
C ASN A 277 -5.31 -19.24 6.26
N TYR A 278 -5.46 -18.93 4.97
CA TYR A 278 -4.34 -18.53 4.13
C TYR A 278 -4.46 -17.08 3.69
N SER A 279 -3.37 -16.33 3.72
CA SER A 279 -3.37 -14.92 3.31
C SER A 279 -3.18 -14.78 1.80
N VAL A 280 -4.00 -13.91 1.20
CA VAL A 280 -3.82 -13.45 -0.19
C VAL A 280 -3.52 -11.97 -0.19
N GLY A 281 -2.36 -11.59 -0.74
CA GLY A 281 -2.00 -10.19 -0.86
C GLY A 281 -2.88 -9.44 -1.87
N LYS A 282 -2.87 -8.10 -1.80
CA LYS A 282 -3.53 -7.20 -2.77
C LYS A 282 -3.10 -7.41 -4.23
N SER A 283 -2.03 -8.17 -4.47
CA SER A 283 -1.50 -8.54 -5.78
C SER A 283 -1.57 -10.05 -5.91
N GLY A 284 -2.00 -10.55 -7.06
CA GLY A 284 -2.19 -11.99 -7.24
C GLY A 284 -3.63 -12.49 -7.10
N VAL A 285 -4.60 -11.63 -7.40
CA VAL A 285 -6.02 -12.01 -7.53
C VAL A 285 -6.46 -11.67 -8.94
N TYR A 286 -6.99 -12.65 -9.66
CA TYR A 286 -7.51 -12.46 -11.01
C TYR A 286 -8.92 -13.00 -11.09
N TYR A 287 -9.88 -12.13 -11.41
CA TYR A 287 -11.23 -12.57 -11.75
C TYR A 287 -11.22 -13.25 -13.12
N ILE A 288 -11.88 -14.39 -13.25
CA ILE A 288 -11.97 -15.14 -14.50
C ILE A 288 -13.43 -15.13 -14.95
N ASN A 289 -13.70 -14.51 -16.10
CA ASN A 289 -15.05 -14.51 -16.67
C ASN A 289 -15.39 -15.86 -17.33
N ASP A 290 -16.62 -16.00 -17.80
CA ASP A 290 -17.12 -17.24 -18.43
C ASP A 290 -16.38 -17.59 -19.73
N ASP A 291 -15.82 -16.59 -20.42
CA ASP A 291 -15.00 -16.79 -21.64
C ASP A 291 -13.56 -17.23 -21.32
N GLY A 292 -13.20 -17.39 -20.04
CA GLY A 292 -11.86 -17.79 -19.62
C GLY A 292 -10.83 -16.65 -19.70
N ILE A 293 -11.28 -15.39 -19.74
CA ILE A 293 -10.42 -14.22 -19.67
C ILE A 293 -10.21 -13.83 -18.21
N ALA A 294 -8.95 -13.87 -17.78
CA ALA A 294 -8.50 -13.48 -16.46
C ALA A 294 -8.16 -11.99 -16.43
N ARG A 295 -8.75 -11.23 -15.50
CA ARG A 295 -8.48 -9.81 -15.27
C ARG A 295 -7.89 -9.62 -13.88
N GLY A 296 -6.76 -8.93 -13.82
CA GLY A 296 -6.06 -8.62 -12.58
C GLY A 296 -5.14 -7.43 -12.78
N ARG A 297 -4.33 -7.11 -11.77
CA ARG A 297 -3.56 -5.87 -11.71
C ARG A 297 -2.58 -5.68 -12.86
N GLU A 298 -2.00 -6.76 -13.34
CA GLU A 298 -1.02 -6.79 -14.41
C GLU A 298 -1.67 -6.89 -15.79
N PHE A 299 -2.92 -7.36 -15.86
CA PHE A 299 -3.70 -7.54 -17.09
C PHE A 299 -5.12 -6.97 -16.92
N PRO A 300 -5.27 -5.64 -16.77
CA PRO A 300 -6.59 -5.02 -16.60
C PRO A 300 -7.47 -5.19 -17.84
N GLU A 301 -6.88 -5.19 -19.04
CA GLU A 301 -7.53 -5.50 -20.31
C GLU A 301 -7.98 -6.97 -20.41
N GLY A 302 -7.36 -7.84 -19.62
CA GLY A 302 -7.59 -9.27 -19.57
C GLY A 302 -6.58 -10.08 -20.39
N ILE A 303 -6.28 -11.27 -19.90
CA ILE A 303 -5.42 -12.27 -20.54
C ILE A 303 -6.15 -13.61 -20.57
N SER A 304 -5.94 -14.44 -21.59
CA SER A 304 -6.45 -15.82 -21.56
C SER A 304 -5.92 -16.56 -20.33
N ILE A 305 -6.78 -17.26 -19.60
CA ILE A 305 -6.37 -18.06 -18.44
C ILE A 305 -5.34 -19.13 -18.83
N ASP A 306 -5.42 -19.67 -20.05
CA ASP A 306 -4.45 -20.65 -20.55
C ASP A 306 -3.07 -20.03 -20.77
N GLU A 307 -3.02 -18.82 -21.34
CA GLU A 307 -1.78 -18.07 -21.49
C GLU A 307 -1.18 -17.71 -20.12
N LEU A 308 -2.01 -17.23 -19.19
CA LEU A 308 -1.57 -16.88 -17.84
C LEU A 308 -1.00 -18.09 -17.10
N LYS A 309 -1.69 -19.24 -17.15
CA LYS A 309 -1.20 -20.51 -16.59
C LYS A 309 0.15 -20.90 -17.19
N ALA A 310 0.30 -20.82 -18.51
CA ALA A 310 1.55 -21.16 -19.19
C ALA A 310 2.71 -20.27 -18.71
N LYS A 311 2.46 -18.96 -18.56
CA LYS A 311 3.46 -18.01 -18.02
C LYS A 311 3.85 -18.38 -16.58
N ILE A 312 2.89 -18.64 -15.71
CA ILE A 312 3.14 -19.03 -14.31
C ILE A 312 4.00 -20.30 -14.23
N ILE A 313 3.62 -21.34 -14.99
CA ILE A 313 4.35 -22.62 -15.02
C ILE A 313 5.79 -22.40 -15.51
N LYS A 314 5.95 -21.63 -16.60
CA LYS A 314 7.26 -21.30 -17.16
C LYS A 314 8.15 -20.61 -16.12
N PHE A 315 7.63 -19.56 -15.47
CA PHE A 315 8.36 -18.83 -14.43
C PHE A 315 8.80 -19.72 -13.27
N ARG A 316 7.93 -20.61 -12.79
CA ARG A 316 8.26 -21.52 -11.68
C ARG A 316 9.25 -22.62 -12.05
N ARG A 317 9.37 -22.96 -13.33
CA ARG A 317 10.38 -23.90 -13.85
C ARG A 317 11.74 -23.26 -14.12
N GLY A 318 11.84 -21.93 -14.02
CA GLY A 318 13.07 -21.20 -14.35
C GLY A 318 13.34 -21.10 -15.85
N GLU A 319 12.31 -21.31 -16.68
CA GLU A 319 12.34 -21.20 -18.15
C GLU A 319 11.98 -19.78 -18.62
#